data_AF-A0AAU4DJT9-F1
#
_entry.id   AF-A0AAU4DJT9-F1
#
_cell.length_a   1.000
_cell.length_b   1.000
_cell.length_c   1.000
_cell.angle_alpha   90.00
_cell.angle_beta   90.00
_cell.angle_gamma   90.00
#
_symmetry.space_group_name_H-M   'P 1'
#
loop_
_entity.id
_entity.type
_entity.pdbx_description
1 polymer ?
#
loop_
_entity_poly.entity_id
_entity_poly.type
_entity_poly.pdbx_seq_one_letter_code
_entity_poly.pdbx_strand_id
1 'polypeptide(L)'
;MVTPTPSVPVPPVEPTPSVPPVTPPPTPTDFWLDQLPFGGGERRDTPAGPVIRRGDPVVQRPAVRMRGALYRHALSVGVPSRVKVDLNRSCSSFEAVAGLDDLGAGGGPVVFSVEGGDGRTLWRSQRIGPWDRPVPVRADLAGQTSIRLVVTPAPGSWSLIDVADWADARFTCA
;
A
#
# COMPACT_ATOMS: atom_id res chain seq x y z
N MET A 1 -8.13 86.31 -21.96
CA MET A 1 -7.60 85.19 -22.77
C MET A 1 -7.13 84.12 -21.80
N VAL A 2 -7.75 82.94 -21.79
CA VAL A 2 -7.43 81.86 -20.84
C VAL A 2 -6.74 80.76 -21.63
N THR A 3 -5.48 80.48 -21.29
CA THR A 3 -4.66 79.45 -21.95
C THR A 3 -5.07 78.07 -21.42
N PRO A 4 -5.37 77.07 -22.26
CA PRO A 4 -5.60 75.72 -21.77
C PRO A 4 -4.28 75.03 -21.41
N THR A 5 -4.24 74.40 -20.24
CA THR A 5 -3.14 73.53 -19.80
C THR A 5 -3.16 72.22 -20.60
N PRO A 6 -2.01 71.71 -21.08
CA PRO A 6 -1.97 70.43 -21.79
C PRO A 6 -2.12 69.26 -20.82
N SER A 7 -3.05 68.34 -21.09
CA SER A 7 -3.17 67.06 -20.39
C SER A 7 -2.13 66.06 -20.92
N VAL A 8 -1.30 65.53 -20.02
CA VAL A 8 -0.37 64.44 -20.30
C VAL A 8 -1.14 63.11 -20.36
N PRO A 9 -1.01 62.29 -21.42
CA PRO A 9 -1.65 60.98 -21.49
C PRO A 9 -1.00 60.00 -20.50
N VAL A 10 -1.81 59.35 -19.68
CA VAL A 10 -1.39 58.28 -18.76
C VAL A 10 -1.13 57.00 -19.57
N PRO A 11 0.03 56.34 -19.41
CA PRO A 11 0.32 55.09 -20.13
C PRO A 11 -0.63 53.96 -19.67
N PRO A 12 -0.99 53.01 -20.56
CA PRO A 12 -1.81 51.86 -20.20
C PRO A 12 -1.11 51.01 -19.13
N VAL A 13 -1.85 50.66 -18.07
CA VAL A 13 -1.37 49.72 -17.05
C VAL A 13 -1.37 48.32 -17.65
N GLU A 14 -0.20 47.71 -17.81
CA GLU A 14 -0.08 46.33 -18.29
C GLU A 14 -0.71 45.37 -17.25
N PRO A 15 -1.59 44.43 -17.66
CA PRO A 15 -2.22 43.50 -16.73
C PRO A 15 -1.16 42.56 -16.13
N THR A 16 -1.07 42.52 -14.80
CA THR A 16 -0.20 41.59 -14.08
C THR A 16 -0.59 40.14 -14.40
N PRO A 17 0.35 39.25 -14.75
CA PRO A 17 0.04 37.84 -14.96
C PRO A 17 -0.45 37.21 -13.65
N SER A 18 -1.68 36.68 -13.67
CA SER A 18 -2.28 35.95 -12.54
C SER A 18 -1.62 34.59 -12.42
N VAL A 19 -0.79 34.38 -11.39
CA VAL A 19 -0.24 33.06 -11.05
C VAL A 19 -1.40 32.15 -10.63
N PRO A 20 -1.62 30.98 -11.27
CA PRO A 20 -2.68 30.07 -10.85
C PRO A 20 -2.45 29.62 -9.40
N PRO A 21 -3.51 29.46 -8.59
CA PRO A 21 -3.36 29.01 -7.21
C PRO A 21 -2.73 27.61 -7.18
N VAL A 22 -1.63 27.46 -6.43
CA VAL A 22 -1.03 26.16 -6.15
C VAL A 22 -1.92 25.44 -5.15
N THR A 23 -2.61 24.39 -5.58
CA THR A 23 -3.40 23.53 -4.67
C THR A 23 -2.45 22.86 -3.66
N PRO A 24 -2.68 22.97 -2.33
CA PRO A 24 -1.84 22.29 -1.35
C PRO A 24 -1.91 20.76 -1.54
N PRO A 25 -0.79 20.04 -1.33
CA PRO A 25 -0.80 18.59 -1.45
C PRO A 25 -1.79 17.97 -0.45
N PRO A 26 -2.49 16.89 -0.84
CA PRO A 26 -3.43 16.25 0.06
C PRO A 26 -2.73 15.65 1.29
N THR A 27 -3.41 15.70 2.44
CA THR A 27 -2.89 15.17 3.71
C THR A 27 -2.77 13.64 3.64
N PRO A 28 -1.63 13.05 4.03
CA PRO A 28 -1.49 11.61 4.11
C PRO A 28 -2.52 10.98 5.07
N THR A 29 -3.20 9.96 4.59
CA THR A 29 -4.16 9.12 5.32
C THR A 29 -3.68 7.69 5.34
N ASP A 30 -3.77 7.05 6.51
CA ASP A 30 -3.43 5.63 6.64
C ASP A 30 -4.66 4.73 6.40
N PHE A 31 -4.43 3.60 5.72
CA PHE A 31 -5.42 2.56 5.47
C PHE A 31 -4.90 1.21 5.96
N TRP A 32 -5.57 0.60 6.93
CA TRP A 32 -5.22 -0.72 7.45
C TRP A 32 -5.65 -1.84 6.50
N LEU A 33 -4.75 -2.79 6.23
CA LEU A 33 -4.98 -3.91 5.33
C LEU A 33 -6.17 -4.80 5.79
N ASP A 34 -6.34 -4.98 7.10
CA ASP A 34 -7.43 -5.76 7.69
C ASP A 34 -8.79 -5.06 7.66
N GLN A 35 -8.83 -3.79 7.26
CA GLN A 35 -10.05 -2.98 7.14
C GLN A 35 -10.41 -2.64 5.69
N LEU A 36 -9.55 -3.02 4.72
CA LEU A 36 -9.83 -2.75 3.33
C LEU A 36 -11.05 -3.56 2.87
N PRO A 37 -11.94 -2.95 2.06
CA PRO A 37 -13.03 -3.70 1.46
C PRO A 37 -12.49 -4.68 0.42
N PHE A 38 -13.27 -5.72 0.16
CA PHE A 38 -13.06 -6.63 -0.97
C PHE A 38 -13.77 -6.10 -2.21
N GLY A 39 -13.04 -5.96 -3.32
CA GLY A 39 -13.59 -5.44 -4.57
C GLY A 39 -13.23 -6.26 -5.80
N GLY A 40 -13.89 -5.92 -6.91
CA GLY A 40 -13.73 -6.56 -8.22
C GLY A 40 -14.94 -6.33 -9.12
N GLY A 41 -14.77 -5.51 -10.16
CA GLY A 41 -15.78 -5.19 -11.17
C GLY A 41 -15.86 -3.67 -11.45
N GLU A 42 -16.29 -3.28 -12.67
CA GLU A 42 -16.50 -1.90 -13.16
C GLU A 42 -17.66 -1.16 -12.45
N ARG A 43 -17.79 -1.28 -11.13
CA ARG A 43 -18.81 -0.54 -10.40
C ARG A 43 -18.37 0.92 -10.26
N ARG A 44 -19.26 1.85 -10.65
CA ARG A 44 -19.04 3.31 -10.66
C ARG A 44 -18.83 3.94 -9.28
N ASP A 45 -18.98 3.18 -8.20
CA ASP A 45 -18.66 3.62 -6.84
C ASP A 45 -17.25 3.15 -6.51
N THR A 46 -16.24 3.83 -7.08
CA THR A 46 -14.83 3.51 -6.79
C THR A 46 -14.55 3.86 -5.33
N PRO A 47 -14.16 2.90 -4.47
CA PRO A 47 -13.79 3.22 -3.10
C PRO A 47 -12.66 4.26 -3.12
N ALA A 48 -12.74 5.29 -2.28
CA ALA A 48 -11.76 6.39 -2.25
C ALA A 48 -10.37 5.97 -1.71
N GLY A 49 -10.09 4.67 -1.62
CA GLY A 49 -8.87 4.13 -1.02
C GLY A 49 -8.57 2.71 -1.48
N PRO A 50 -7.53 2.09 -0.90
CA PRO A 50 -7.09 0.76 -1.30
C PRO A 50 -8.16 -0.32 -1.13
N VAL A 51 -8.12 -1.34 -2.00
CA VAL A 51 -9.12 -2.42 -2.05
C VAL A 51 -8.41 -3.76 -2.29
N ILE A 52 -8.77 -4.78 -1.52
CA ILE A 52 -8.29 -6.15 -1.78
C ILE A 52 -9.08 -6.72 -2.96
N ARG A 53 -8.40 -7.05 -4.05
CA ARG A 53 -9.01 -7.69 -5.21
C ARG A 53 -9.34 -9.14 -4.84
N ARG A 54 -10.58 -9.57 -5.11
CA ARG A 54 -10.97 -10.98 -4.94
C ARG A 54 -10.07 -11.88 -5.78
N GLY A 55 -9.54 -12.93 -5.15
CA GLY A 55 -8.57 -13.85 -5.73
C GLY A 55 -8.24 -14.95 -4.70
N ASP A 56 -7.00 -15.01 -4.26
CA ASP A 56 -6.57 -15.95 -3.23
C ASP A 56 -7.38 -15.81 -1.93
N PRO A 57 -7.66 -16.94 -1.23
CA PRO A 57 -8.31 -16.88 0.08
C PRO A 57 -7.47 -16.12 1.10
N VAL A 58 -8.10 -15.19 1.80
CA VAL A 58 -7.49 -14.42 2.88
C VAL A 58 -8.46 -14.31 4.06
N VAL A 59 -7.91 -14.10 5.26
CA VAL A 59 -8.71 -13.80 6.45
C VAL A 59 -8.20 -12.50 7.06
N GLN A 60 -9.05 -11.48 7.12
CA GLN A 60 -8.78 -10.25 7.86
C GLN A 60 -8.99 -10.51 9.35
N ARG A 61 -7.99 -10.22 10.18
CA ARG A 61 -8.00 -10.51 11.61
C ARG A 61 -7.54 -9.29 12.41
N PRO A 62 -8.23 -8.95 13.51
CA PRO A 62 -7.85 -7.81 14.35
C PRO A 62 -6.51 -8.05 15.08
N ALA A 63 -6.13 -9.31 15.30
CA ALA A 63 -4.83 -9.68 15.84
C ALA A 63 -4.45 -11.14 15.49
N VAL A 64 -3.13 -11.37 15.46
CA VAL A 64 -2.47 -12.67 15.19
C VAL A 64 -1.30 -12.87 16.13
N ARG A 65 -0.76 -14.10 16.19
CA ARG A 65 0.49 -14.36 16.90
C ARG A 65 1.53 -14.91 15.94
N MET A 66 2.72 -14.34 16.01
CA MET A 66 3.90 -14.82 15.29
C MET A 66 5.03 -14.92 16.30
N ARG A 67 5.60 -16.11 16.47
CA ARG A 67 6.60 -16.39 17.49
C ARG A 67 6.20 -16.04 18.90
N GLY A 68 4.96 -16.31 19.24
CA GLY A 68 4.43 -16.06 20.57
C GLY A 68 4.24 -14.57 20.89
N ALA A 69 4.53 -13.64 19.97
CA ALA A 69 4.23 -12.22 20.12
C ALA A 69 2.92 -11.86 19.42
N LEU A 70 2.13 -10.97 20.02
CA LEU A 70 0.85 -10.51 19.49
C LEU A 70 1.06 -9.33 18.54
N TYR A 71 0.48 -9.39 17.34
CA TYR A 71 0.45 -8.31 16.36
C TYR A 71 -0.99 -7.98 15.99
N ARG A 72 -1.28 -6.73 15.63
CA ARG A 72 -2.64 -6.28 15.28
C ARG A 72 -2.78 -6.13 13.78
N HIS A 73 -3.97 -5.72 13.30
CA HIS A 73 -4.20 -5.29 11.93
C HIS A 73 -3.62 -6.23 10.87
N ALA A 74 -4.12 -7.47 10.85
CA ALA A 74 -3.49 -8.56 10.14
C ALA A 74 -4.33 -9.12 9.00
N LEU A 75 -3.64 -9.53 7.95
CA LEU A 75 -4.19 -10.34 6.87
C LEU A 75 -3.47 -11.70 6.87
N SER A 76 -4.19 -12.76 7.25
CA SER A 76 -3.71 -14.14 7.20
C SER A 76 -3.97 -14.75 5.83
N VAL A 77 -3.00 -15.50 5.31
CA VAL A 77 -3.05 -16.18 4.01
C VAL A 77 -2.50 -17.60 4.11
N GLY A 78 -2.95 -18.49 3.24
CA GLY A 78 -2.32 -19.80 3.06
C GLY A 78 -1.05 -19.68 2.20
N VAL A 79 -0.04 -20.54 2.42
CA VAL A 79 1.17 -20.56 1.60
C VAL A 79 1.06 -21.65 0.50
N PRO A 80 1.31 -21.34 -0.78
CA PRO A 80 1.62 -20.03 -1.36
C PRO A 80 0.39 -19.11 -1.49
N SER A 81 0.64 -17.79 -1.53
CA SER A 81 -0.39 -16.77 -1.80
C SER A 81 0.13 -15.58 -2.61
N ARG A 82 -0.77 -14.94 -3.36
CA ARG A 82 -0.62 -13.73 -4.16
C ARG A 82 -1.88 -12.85 -4.01
N VAL A 83 -1.91 -12.01 -2.99
CA VAL A 83 -3.01 -11.07 -2.75
C VAL A 83 -2.77 -9.79 -3.53
N LYS A 84 -3.68 -9.42 -4.43
CA LYS A 84 -3.61 -8.14 -5.15
C LYS A 84 -4.38 -7.05 -4.40
N VAL A 85 -3.77 -5.90 -4.22
CA VAL A 85 -4.40 -4.68 -3.69
C VAL A 85 -4.37 -3.60 -4.75
N ASP A 86 -5.53 -3.09 -5.14
CA ASP A 86 -5.62 -1.91 -6.00
C ASP A 86 -5.62 -0.67 -5.12
N LEU A 87 -4.75 0.30 -5.43
CA LEU A 87 -4.53 1.45 -4.54
C LEU A 87 -5.63 2.51 -4.70
N ASN A 88 -6.19 2.66 -5.90
CA ASN A 88 -7.25 3.62 -6.27
C ASN A 88 -6.96 5.10 -5.92
N ARG A 89 -5.74 5.41 -5.51
CA ARG A 89 -5.21 6.76 -5.24
C ARG A 89 -3.69 6.70 -5.16
N SER A 90 -3.05 7.85 -4.99
CA SER A 90 -1.60 7.91 -4.81
C SER A 90 -1.23 7.43 -3.41
N CYS A 91 -0.44 6.37 -3.32
CA CYS A 91 0.13 5.91 -2.05
C CYS A 91 1.65 6.03 -2.09
N SER A 92 2.24 6.38 -0.96
CA SER A 92 3.70 6.56 -0.81
C SER A 92 4.37 5.34 -0.21
N SER A 93 3.68 4.61 0.68
CA SER A 93 4.28 3.44 1.34
C SER A 93 3.29 2.35 1.71
N PHE A 94 3.77 1.12 1.69
CA PHE A 94 3.21 -0.01 2.43
C PHE A 94 4.18 -0.43 3.53
N GLU A 95 3.70 -0.50 4.76
CA GLU A 95 4.44 -0.96 5.93
C GLU A 95 3.70 -2.10 6.61
N ALA A 96 4.43 -3.09 7.10
CA ALA A 96 3.86 -4.25 7.80
C ALA A 96 4.94 -4.98 8.62
N VAL A 97 4.51 -6.02 9.32
CA VAL A 97 5.33 -7.08 9.91
C VAL A 97 4.91 -8.40 9.27
N ALA A 98 5.85 -9.10 8.63
CA ALA A 98 5.58 -10.34 7.89
C ALA A 98 6.19 -11.55 8.59
N GLY A 99 5.43 -12.62 8.74
CA GLY A 99 5.91 -13.86 9.36
C GLY A 99 4.93 -15.02 9.29
N LEU A 100 5.37 -16.18 9.78
CA LEU A 100 4.53 -17.36 9.90
C LEU A 100 3.64 -17.24 11.15
N ASP A 101 2.36 -17.55 10.98
CA ASP A 101 1.37 -17.56 12.07
C ASP A 101 1.63 -18.77 12.99
N ASP A 102 1.47 -18.58 14.30
CA ASP A 102 1.52 -19.65 15.30
C ASP A 102 0.38 -20.70 15.12
N LEU A 103 -0.65 -20.40 14.31
CA LEU A 103 -1.68 -21.37 13.87
C LEU A 103 -1.16 -22.37 12.82
N GLY A 104 -0.05 -22.07 12.14
CA GLY A 104 0.56 -22.96 11.16
C GLY A 104 1.12 -24.24 11.78
N ALA A 105 1.21 -25.31 10.99
CA ALA A 105 1.74 -26.59 11.45
C ALA A 105 3.29 -26.66 11.48
N GLY A 106 3.98 -25.53 11.26
CA GLY A 106 5.44 -25.43 11.28
C GLY A 106 6.11 -26.01 10.05
N GLY A 107 5.58 -25.72 8.85
CA GLY A 107 6.09 -26.21 7.58
C GLY A 107 7.40 -25.55 7.11
N GLY A 108 7.70 -25.70 5.82
CA GLY A 108 8.97 -25.27 5.23
C GLY A 108 9.16 -23.75 5.25
N PRO A 109 10.40 -23.25 5.17
CA PRO A 109 10.67 -21.83 5.14
C PRO A 109 10.00 -21.17 3.93
N VAL A 110 9.59 -19.92 4.12
CA VAL A 110 8.89 -19.11 3.11
C VAL A 110 9.68 -17.87 2.75
N VAL A 111 9.26 -17.22 1.67
CA VAL A 111 9.74 -15.89 1.28
C VAL A 111 8.52 -15.01 1.03
N PHE A 112 8.51 -13.87 1.71
CA PHE A 112 7.57 -12.77 1.49
C PHE A 112 8.14 -11.77 0.49
N SER A 113 7.31 -11.25 -0.41
CA SER A 113 7.65 -10.18 -1.35
C SER A 113 6.48 -9.22 -1.51
N VAL A 114 6.80 -7.95 -1.76
CA VAL A 114 5.85 -6.95 -2.26
C VAL A 114 6.24 -6.65 -3.70
N GLU A 115 5.30 -6.83 -4.63
CA GLU A 115 5.51 -6.59 -6.05
C GLU A 115 4.62 -5.43 -6.51
N GLY A 116 5.13 -4.60 -7.42
CA GLY A 116 4.36 -3.56 -8.09
C GLY A 116 3.37 -4.14 -9.11
N GLY A 117 2.48 -3.28 -9.61
CA GLY A 117 1.51 -3.64 -10.63
C GLY A 117 2.18 -4.13 -11.93
N ASP A 118 3.36 -3.57 -12.21
CA ASP A 118 4.27 -3.93 -13.31
C ASP A 118 5.02 -5.26 -13.10
N GLY A 119 4.89 -5.88 -11.93
CA GLY A 119 5.56 -7.14 -11.58
C GLY A 119 6.97 -6.98 -11.03
N ARG A 120 7.48 -5.76 -10.86
CA ARG A 120 8.79 -5.54 -10.23
C ARG A 120 8.69 -5.78 -8.73
N THR A 121 9.69 -6.44 -8.14
CA THR A 121 9.79 -6.58 -6.69
C THR A 121 10.19 -5.25 -6.05
N LEU A 122 9.33 -4.71 -5.21
CA LEU A 122 9.54 -3.48 -4.44
C LEU A 122 10.22 -3.77 -3.10
N TRP A 123 9.94 -4.95 -2.53
CA TRP A 123 10.56 -5.43 -1.30
C TRP A 123 10.56 -6.96 -1.29
N ARG A 124 11.58 -7.57 -0.67
CA ARG A 124 11.69 -9.02 -0.49
C ARG A 124 12.41 -9.37 0.79
N SER A 125 11.89 -10.35 1.51
CA SER A 125 12.52 -10.93 2.71
C SER A 125 13.63 -11.93 2.36
N GLN A 126 14.49 -12.20 3.35
CA GLN A 126 15.26 -13.45 3.40
C GLN A 126 14.32 -14.65 3.61
N ARG A 127 14.86 -15.87 3.60
CA ARG A 127 14.08 -17.06 4.01
C ARG A 127 13.65 -16.90 5.47
N ILE A 128 12.36 -17.16 5.74
CA ILE A 128 11.78 -17.16 7.08
C ILE A 128 11.27 -18.57 7.37
N GLY A 129 11.89 -19.26 8.32
CA GLY A 129 11.43 -20.56 8.81
C GLY A 129 10.44 -20.44 9.98
N PRO A 130 9.83 -21.57 10.41
CA PRO A 130 8.99 -21.62 11.61
C PRO A 130 9.71 -21.11 12.85
N TRP A 131 11.04 -21.26 12.83
CA TRP A 131 12.13 -20.78 13.70
C TRP A 131 12.16 -19.29 14.01
N ASP A 132 11.81 -18.50 13.01
CA ASP A 132 12.38 -17.17 12.85
C ASP A 132 11.42 -16.09 13.34
N ARG A 133 12.00 -14.96 13.76
CA ARG A 133 11.20 -13.79 14.12
C ARG A 133 10.54 -13.23 12.86
N PRO A 134 9.31 -12.70 12.97
CA PRO A 134 8.71 -11.95 11.86
C PRO A 134 9.55 -10.71 11.55
N VAL A 135 9.52 -10.27 10.29
CA VAL A 135 10.40 -9.21 9.77
C VAL A 135 9.62 -7.95 9.40
N PRO A 136 10.19 -6.75 9.60
CA PRO A 136 9.56 -5.52 9.16
C PRO A 136 9.56 -5.42 7.62
N VAL A 137 8.47 -4.90 7.09
CA VAL A 137 8.25 -4.65 5.67
C VAL A 137 8.14 -3.15 5.46
N ARG A 138 8.85 -2.62 4.46
CA ARG A 138 8.65 -1.27 3.96
C ARG A 138 8.87 -1.26 2.46
N ALA A 139 7.82 -0.92 1.71
CA ALA A 139 7.86 -0.80 0.25
C ALA A 139 7.44 0.62 -0.16
N ASP A 140 8.22 1.23 -1.07
CA ASP A 140 7.86 2.48 -1.74
C ASP A 140 6.81 2.19 -2.82
N LEU A 141 5.70 2.94 -2.77
CA LEU A 141 4.56 2.77 -3.68
C LEU A 141 4.45 3.88 -4.73
N ALA A 142 5.42 4.80 -4.80
CA ALA A 142 5.40 5.89 -5.76
C ALA A 142 5.21 5.38 -7.20
N GLY A 143 4.19 5.91 -7.89
CA GLY A 143 3.85 5.54 -9.26
C GLY A 143 3.13 4.19 -9.42
N GLN A 144 2.87 3.45 -8.34
CA GLN A 144 2.10 2.21 -8.41
C GLN A 144 0.60 2.49 -8.46
N THR A 145 -0.13 1.68 -9.22
CA THR A 145 -1.61 1.67 -9.25
C THR A 145 -2.19 0.48 -8.49
N SER A 146 -1.37 -0.57 -8.31
CA SER A 146 -1.68 -1.76 -7.53
C SER A 146 -0.38 -2.38 -7.04
N ILE A 147 -0.48 -3.22 -6.01
CA ILE A 147 0.60 -4.11 -5.57
C ILE A 147 0.11 -5.55 -5.45
N ARG A 148 1.05 -6.50 -5.39
CA ARG A 148 0.80 -7.87 -4.96
C ARG A 148 1.61 -8.17 -3.70
N LEU A 149 0.93 -8.67 -2.68
CA LEU A 149 1.52 -9.25 -1.48
C LEU A 149 1.69 -10.74 -1.74
N VAL A 150 2.93 -11.20 -1.82
CA VAL A 150 3.28 -12.54 -2.28
C VAL A 150 3.98 -13.31 -1.17
N VAL A 151 3.54 -14.55 -0.95
CA VAL A 151 4.19 -15.52 -0.05
C VAL A 151 4.42 -16.81 -0.83
N THR A 152 5.66 -17.27 -0.90
CA THR A 152 6.01 -18.52 -1.59
C THR A 152 6.83 -19.44 -0.70
N PRO A 153 6.72 -20.78 -0.84
CA PRO A 153 7.73 -21.68 -0.31
C PRO A 153 9.11 -21.26 -0.79
N ALA A 154 10.10 -21.30 0.08
CA ALA A 154 11.44 -20.95 -0.30
C ALA A 154 12.02 -22.00 -1.28
N PRO A 155 12.91 -21.62 -2.21
CA PRO A 155 13.43 -22.55 -3.22
C PRO A 155 14.00 -23.83 -2.60
N GLY A 156 13.68 -24.97 -3.20
CA GLY A 156 14.12 -26.29 -2.71
C GLY A 156 13.45 -26.75 -1.41
N SER A 157 12.41 -26.06 -0.92
CA SER A 157 11.60 -26.51 0.21
C SER A 157 10.14 -26.70 -0.18
N TRP A 158 9.47 -27.58 0.55
CA TRP A 158 8.03 -27.78 0.45
C TRP A 158 7.43 -27.20 1.72
N SER A 159 6.44 -26.33 1.59
CA SER A 159 5.66 -25.85 2.72
C SER A 159 4.38 -26.68 2.76
N LEU A 160 4.22 -27.49 3.81
CA LEU A 160 2.98 -28.19 4.09
C LEU A 160 2.11 -27.24 4.92
N ILE A 161 0.93 -26.89 4.41
CA ILE A 161 -0.16 -26.20 5.12
C ILE A 161 0.38 -25.16 6.13
N ASP A 162 0.99 -24.09 5.61
CA ASP A 162 1.40 -22.96 6.43
C ASP A 162 0.43 -21.80 6.28
N VAL A 163 0.18 -21.14 7.42
CA VAL A 163 -0.50 -19.86 7.51
C VAL A 163 0.56 -18.79 7.69
N ALA A 164 0.49 -17.74 6.88
CA ALA A 164 1.39 -16.60 6.93
C ALA A 164 0.59 -15.32 7.14
N ASP A 165 1.17 -14.36 7.85
CA ASP A 165 0.53 -13.11 8.20
C ASP A 165 1.29 -11.91 7.64
N TRP A 166 0.50 -10.93 7.20
CA TRP A 166 0.91 -9.53 7.06
C TRP A 166 0.23 -8.75 8.19
N ALA A 167 0.93 -8.50 9.29
CA ALA A 167 0.42 -7.82 10.47
C ALA A 167 0.91 -6.37 10.57
N ASP A 168 0.26 -5.56 11.42
CA ASP A 168 0.44 -4.11 11.52
C ASP A 168 0.47 -3.43 10.14
N ALA A 169 -0.32 -3.99 9.20
CA ALA A 169 -0.16 -3.75 7.78
C ALA A 169 -0.98 -2.53 7.35
N ARG A 170 -0.30 -1.49 6.87
CA ARG A 170 -0.92 -0.21 6.49
C ARG A 170 -0.36 0.37 5.20
N PHE A 171 -1.22 1.09 4.50
CA PHE A 171 -0.88 1.96 3.38
C PHE A 171 -0.93 3.40 3.82
N THR A 172 0.04 4.22 3.42
CA THR A 172 -0.03 5.68 3.56
C THR A 172 -0.32 6.29 2.20
N CYS A 173 -1.44 7.00 2.08
CA CYS A 173 -1.93 7.53 0.80
C CYS A 173 -2.35 8.99 0.89
N ALA A 174 -2.25 9.71 -0.22
CA ALA A 174 -2.66 11.10 -0.38
C ALA A 174 -3.90 11.20 -1.27
#